data_AF-A0A7J7K042-F1
#
_entry.id   AF-A0A7J7K042-F1
#
_cell.length_a   1.000
_cell.length_b   1.000
_cell.length_c   1.000
_cell.angle_alpha   90.00
_cell.angle_beta   90.00
_cell.angle_gamma   90.00
#
_symmetry.space_group_name_H-M   'P 1'
#
loop_
_entity.id
_entity.type
_entity.pdbx_description
1 polymer ?
#
loop_
_entity_poly.entity_id
_entity_poly.type
_entity_poly.pdbx_seq_one_letter_code
_entity_poly.pdbx_strand_id
1 'polypeptide(L)'
;MQRDFQQIEVGSFQYSHIQSTRPVQVFQYVKTTANKDTDNADPAMMLIPPVEQWSRNYQFVTPRTGQEAPGGGFEPFQTFVMIAIARNDRDGLRLDGVPLNNPSWVPLTGIAISATQIEIGTVGRHSLTHIDEGVYFQALMYGRADRESYALPLVAQGCVPTTQTDGDNIDNDCDGSIDEEVCNGIDDDIDGVVDEDCGDGDASGTEFYVTYMENTVEYPQDLDLELYIAVVGSERATVTVRVPLFDEPSYDMTTMVEPGVVQGYGLTHRLRNLNQGISGKTIYVRASSDVVVYGVNKEKFSNDAFLVYPQSALGTDYYTCSWAPSTLDTEFAVVATADSTTVTITLPNNRANLQVEANGNVYSSGQSFTVTLDRFQVYQGQSEGDLTGTRVRANRGVAVYSGNVRTLIEYSASRDHLVQQMLPTGAYGTTFQVVPFPDRTVGDSLRIVASTSNTGVFVNGARIDTLGAGEFASYSLSSSSSVTLTASNPVMVVQFVKSQDGRDNTEKADPSMFIIPSVDNYVTSATFATPVYTGGRDPDEDYLNFVTLIIQNGQQGNVRVNGNSLVNPDWQRVSSSDYLTTTFTVESGRSHTVTTTSGARFYGRLYGRADRESYAFPIGFRF
;
A
#
# COMPACT_ATOMS: atom_id res chain seq x y z
N MET A 1 31.21 -1.42 28.24
CA MET A 1 31.71 -1.39 26.85
C MET A 1 30.80 -2.28 26.03
N GLN A 2 29.80 -1.66 25.40
CA GLN A 2 28.95 -2.30 24.41
C GLN A 2 29.86 -2.54 23.19
N ARG A 3 30.07 -3.80 22.81
CA ARG A 3 30.81 -4.12 21.59
C ARG A 3 29.77 -4.19 20.47
N ASP A 4 29.87 -3.28 19.51
CA ASP A 4 28.92 -3.20 18.39
C ASP A 4 29.17 -4.28 17.32
N PHE A 5 30.33 -4.97 17.36
CA PHE A 5 30.65 -6.10 16.48
C PHE A 5 31.71 -7.05 17.09
N GLN A 6 31.85 -8.23 16.49
CA GLN A 6 32.89 -9.22 16.80
C GLN A 6 33.56 -9.65 15.49
N GLN A 7 34.90 -9.57 15.43
CA GLN A 7 35.69 -10.07 14.31
C GLN A 7 36.34 -11.40 14.69
N ILE A 8 36.28 -12.37 13.78
CA ILE A 8 36.91 -13.68 13.92
C ILE A 8 37.83 -13.95 12.73
N GLU A 9 38.90 -14.68 12.97
CA GLU A 9 39.87 -15.09 11.95
C GLU A 9 39.57 -16.54 11.55
N VAL A 10 39.40 -16.77 10.25
CA VAL A 10 39.09 -18.09 9.67
C VAL A 10 40.19 -18.45 8.67
N GLY A 11 40.80 -19.63 8.82
CA GLY A 11 41.85 -20.09 7.91
C GLY A 11 41.32 -20.54 6.55
N SER A 12 42.16 -20.55 5.51
CA SER A 12 41.78 -20.82 4.11
C SER A 12 41.13 -22.19 3.83
N PHE A 13 41.21 -23.13 4.77
CA PHE A 13 40.61 -24.47 4.67
C PHE A 13 39.67 -24.78 5.84
N GLN A 14 39.27 -23.75 6.59
CA GLN A 14 38.39 -23.88 7.74
C GLN A 14 36.97 -23.51 7.35
N TYR A 15 36.09 -24.50 7.29
CA TYR A 15 34.66 -24.30 7.15
C TYR A 15 34.04 -24.12 8.53
N SER A 16 33.32 -23.02 8.73
CA SER A 16 32.76 -22.65 10.03
C SER A 16 31.25 -22.45 9.95
N HIS A 17 30.56 -22.68 11.08
CA HIS A 17 29.15 -22.35 11.26
C HIS A 17 29.03 -21.33 12.38
N ILE A 18 28.28 -20.27 12.13
CA ILE A 18 28.04 -19.20 13.11
C ILE A 18 26.61 -19.35 13.63
N GLN A 19 26.47 -19.45 14.94
CA GLN A 19 25.18 -19.47 15.60
C GLN A 19 25.07 -18.26 16.53
N SER A 20 23.93 -17.57 16.47
CA SER A 20 23.62 -16.44 17.34
C SER A 20 22.25 -16.65 17.98
N THR A 21 22.07 -16.13 19.20
CA THR A 21 20.77 -16.18 19.91
C THR A 21 19.79 -15.09 19.45
N ARG A 22 20.25 -14.18 18.59
CA ARG A 22 19.47 -13.08 17.97
C ARG A 22 19.93 -12.86 16.53
N PRO A 23 19.11 -12.25 15.66
CA PRO A 23 19.54 -11.89 14.30
C PRO A 23 20.85 -11.07 14.33
N VAL A 24 21.80 -11.47 13.48
CA VAL A 24 23.09 -10.80 13.31
C VAL A 24 23.42 -10.75 11.82
N GLN A 25 24.10 -9.70 11.40
CA GLN A 25 24.65 -9.61 10.05
C GLN A 25 26.08 -10.15 10.06
N VAL A 26 26.41 -11.02 9.09
CA VAL A 26 27.73 -11.65 8.99
C VAL A 26 28.38 -11.24 7.68
N PHE A 27 29.59 -10.68 7.77
CA PHE A 27 30.41 -10.34 6.62
C PHE A 27 31.69 -11.18 6.65
N GLN A 28 32.08 -11.68 5.48
CA GLN A 28 33.36 -12.33 5.27
C GLN A 28 34.25 -11.43 4.41
N TYR A 29 35.49 -11.23 4.86
CA TYR A 29 36.49 -10.42 4.17
C TYR A 29 37.60 -11.34 3.67
N VAL A 30 37.83 -11.31 2.36
CA VAL A 30 38.99 -11.92 1.71
C VAL A 30 40.17 -10.99 1.91
N LYS A 31 41.24 -11.51 2.50
CA LYS A 31 42.43 -10.72 2.84
C LYS A 31 43.27 -10.43 1.61
N THR A 32 43.92 -9.26 1.62
CA THR A 32 45.00 -8.95 0.68
C THR A 32 46.17 -9.92 0.86
N THR A 33 46.97 -10.06 -0.18
CA THR A 33 48.02 -11.07 -0.29
C THR A 33 49.21 -10.73 0.59
N ALA A 34 49.73 -11.73 1.28
CA ALA A 34 50.96 -11.59 2.05
C ALA A 34 52.16 -11.89 1.12
N ASN A 35 52.85 -10.85 0.64
CA ASN A 35 54.18 -10.87 -0.01
C ASN A 35 54.64 -12.18 -0.69
N LYS A 36 54.68 -12.17 -2.04
CA LYS A 36 55.38 -13.12 -2.94
C LYS A 36 54.80 -14.55 -3.08
N ASP A 37 53.56 -14.80 -2.71
CA ASP A 37 52.87 -16.04 -3.12
C ASP A 37 52.16 -15.87 -4.48
N THR A 38 51.85 -17.01 -5.12
CA THR A 38 51.27 -17.14 -6.47
C THR A 38 49.82 -16.67 -6.60
N ASP A 39 49.18 -16.29 -5.49
CA ASP A 39 47.82 -15.76 -5.47
C ASP A 39 47.90 -14.23 -5.63
N ASN A 40 48.01 -13.71 -6.85
CA ASN A 40 47.91 -12.26 -7.08
C ASN A 40 46.43 -11.85 -7.08
N ALA A 41 45.81 -11.57 -5.93
CA ALA A 41 44.43 -11.08 -5.86
C ALA A 41 44.28 -9.94 -4.84
N ASP A 42 43.39 -8.99 -5.12
CA ASP A 42 43.03 -7.88 -4.22
C ASP A 42 42.02 -8.34 -3.14
N PRO A 43 41.77 -7.56 -2.07
CA PRO A 43 40.77 -7.92 -1.07
C PRO A 43 39.33 -7.79 -1.59
N ALA A 44 38.43 -8.64 -1.11
CA ALA A 44 36.99 -8.58 -1.37
C ALA A 44 36.18 -8.74 -0.08
N MET A 45 34.91 -8.31 -0.09
CA MET A 45 33.96 -8.49 1.00
C MET A 45 32.73 -9.20 0.46
N MET A 46 32.14 -10.10 1.25
CA MET A 46 30.83 -10.66 0.95
C MET A 46 29.94 -10.73 2.19
N LEU A 47 28.65 -10.53 1.99
CA LEU A 47 27.62 -10.81 2.98
C LEU A 47 27.37 -12.33 3.02
N ILE A 48 27.26 -12.90 4.22
CA ILE A 48 26.94 -14.32 4.42
C ILE A 48 25.46 -14.42 4.83
N PRO A 49 24.56 -14.89 3.94
CA PRO A 49 23.15 -15.05 4.27
C PRO A 49 22.98 -16.19 5.29
N PRO A 50 22.06 -16.02 6.26
CA PRO A 50 21.74 -17.06 7.23
C PRO A 50 20.98 -18.22 6.57
N VAL A 51 20.85 -19.34 7.28
CA VAL A 51 20.26 -20.59 6.73
C VAL A 51 18.80 -20.42 6.28
N GLU A 52 18.10 -19.48 6.89
CA GLU A 52 16.72 -19.11 6.58
C GLU A 52 16.58 -18.40 5.22
N GLN A 53 17.68 -17.95 4.61
CA GLN A 53 17.72 -17.30 3.30
C GLN A 53 18.36 -18.18 2.22
N TRP A 54 18.55 -19.47 2.49
CA TRP A 54 19.05 -20.42 1.49
C TRP A 54 18.05 -20.61 0.36
N SER A 55 18.55 -20.85 -0.85
CA SER A 55 17.75 -21.10 -2.05
C SER A 55 17.89 -22.53 -2.53
N ARG A 56 16.99 -22.93 -3.41
CA ARG A 56 17.12 -24.16 -4.22
C ARG A 56 17.64 -23.91 -5.64
N ASN A 57 17.62 -22.65 -6.10
CA ASN A 57 18.01 -22.25 -7.44
C ASN A 57 18.81 -20.93 -7.38
N TYR A 58 19.98 -20.96 -8.00
CA TYR A 58 20.86 -19.82 -8.17
C TYR A 58 21.16 -19.67 -9.65
N GLN A 59 20.88 -18.49 -10.20
CA GLN A 59 21.37 -18.08 -11.51
C GLN A 59 22.52 -17.10 -11.30
N PHE A 60 23.61 -17.26 -12.03
CA PHE A 60 24.76 -16.38 -11.87
C PHE A 60 25.56 -16.24 -13.16
N VAL A 61 26.31 -15.15 -13.27
CA VAL A 61 27.25 -14.93 -14.37
C VAL A 61 28.66 -14.88 -13.82
N THR A 62 29.63 -15.37 -14.60
CA THR A 62 31.05 -15.26 -14.27
C THR A 62 31.62 -13.96 -14.88
N PRO A 63 32.03 -12.97 -14.07
CA PRO A 63 32.63 -11.72 -14.53
C PRO A 63 33.93 -11.94 -15.33
N ARG A 64 34.29 -10.95 -16.15
CA ARG A 64 35.58 -10.86 -16.85
C ARG A 64 36.42 -9.74 -16.25
N THR A 65 37.74 -9.87 -16.25
CA THR A 65 38.64 -8.81 -15.77
C THR A 65 38.65 -7.63 -16.74
N GLY A 66 39.07 -6.46 -16.24
CA GLY A 66 39.32 -5.29 -17.07
C GLY A 66 40.67 -5.30 -17.82
N GLN A 67 41.54 -6.29 -17.56
CA GLN A 67 42.87 -6.36 -18.16
C GLN A 67 42.89 -7.15 -19.47
N GLU A 68 43.45 -6.55 -20.53
CA GLU A 68 43.76 -7.25 -21.78
C GLU A 68 45.00 -8.16 -21.61
N ALA A 69 44.82 -9.44 -21.94
CA ALA A 69 45.87 -10.44 -22.03
C ALA A 69 46.87 -10.11 -23.17
N PRO A 70 48.16 -10.46 -23.03
CA PRO A 70 49.13 -10.35 -24.13
C PRO A 70 48.74 -11.28 -25.29
N GLY A 71 48.06 -10.73 -26.30
CA GLY A 71 47.54 -11.50 -27.44
C GLY A 71 46.15 -11.10 -27.91
N GLY A 72 45.47 -10.22 -27.18
CA GLY A 72 44.11 -9.74 -27.50
C GLY A 72 43.04 -10.64 -26.89
N GLY A 73 42.28 -10.08 -25.94
CA GLY A 73 41.27 -10.77 -25.13
C GLY A 73 41.40 -10.37 -23.66
N PHE A 74 40.33 -10.43 -22.87
CA PHE A 74 40.38 -10.17 -21.43
C PHE A 74 40.74 -11.45 -20.67
N GLU A 75 41.61 -11.39 -19.66
CA GLU A 75 41.87 -12.54 -18.77
C GLU A 75 40.59 -12.87 -17.98
N PRO A 76 40.09 -14.12 -17.96
CA PRO A 76 38.93 -14.46 -17.16
C PRO A 76 39.29 -14.56 -15.66
N PHE A 77 38.36 -14.20 -14.78
CA PHE A 77 38.51 -14.52 -13.37
C PHE A 77 38.52 -16.04 -13.17
N GLN A 78 39.44 -16.52 -12.33
CA GLN A 78 39.29 -17.84 -11.75
C GLN A 78 38.13 -17.78 -10.75
N THR A 79 36.98 -18.34 -11.13
CA THR A 79 35.74 -18.23 -10.38
C THR A 79 35.46 -19.49 -9.58
N PHE A 80 35.09 -19.32 -8.32
CA PHE A 80 34.69 -20.38 -7.40
C PHE A 80 33.27 -20.13 -6.88
N VAL A 81 32.50 -21.21 -6.77
CA VAL A 81 31.23 -21.23 -6.06
C VAL A 81 31.39 -22.08 -4.80
N MET A 82 31.19 -21.46 -3.64
CA MET A 82 31.22 -22.09 -2.33
C MET A 82 29.79 -22.47 -1.96
N ILE A 83 29.58 -23.73 -1.60
CA ILE A 83 28.26 -24.32 -1.39
C ILE A 83 28.18 -24.92 0.01
N ALA A 84 27.08 -24.69 0.71
CA ALA A 84 26.75 -25.38 1.96
C ALA A 84 25.34 -25.99 1.86
N ILE A 85 25.21 -27.29 2.13
CA ILE A 85 23.95 -28.04 1.99
C ILE A 85 23.86 -29.12 3.07
N ALA A 86 22.65 -29.56 3.38
CA ALA A 86 22.44 -30.75 4.20
C ALA A 86 23.19 -31.96 3.64
N ARG A 87 23.86 -32.71 4.54
CA ARG A 87 24.82 -33.78 4.19
C ARG A 87 24.20 -34.89 3.34
N ASN A 88 22.92 -35.14 3.48
CA ASN A 88 22.25 -36.21 2.75
C ASN A 88 21.77 -35.76 1.36
N ASP A 89 21.75 -34.45 1.09
CA ASP A 89 21.17 -33.87 -0.12
C ASP A 89 22.23 -33.42 -1.15
N ARG A 90 23.51 -33.66 -0.86
CA ARG A 90 24.64 -33.24 -1.72
C ARG A 90 24.54 -33.73 -3.17
N ASP A 91 24.05 -34.95 -3.37
CA ASP A 91 24.07 -35.64 -4.67
C ASP A 91 23.00 -35.10 -5.64
N GLY A 92 22.04 -34.33 -5.14
CA GLY A 92 20.97 -33.73 -5.95
C GLY A 92 21.35 -32.40 -6.59
N LEU A 93 22.52 -31.82 -6.28
CA LEU A 93 22.97 -30.56 -6.87
C LEU A 93 23.29 -30.70 -8.36
N ARG A 94 22.92 -29.69 -9.14
CA ARG A 94 23.14 -29.58 -10.59
C ARG A 94 23.75 -28.22 -10.93
N LEU A 95 24.91 -28.22 -11.58
CA LEU A 95 25.46 -27.05 -12.24
C LEU A 95 25.09 -27.16 -13.73
N ASP A 96 24.37 -26.20 -14.27
CA ASP A 96 23.90 -26.20 -15.67
C ASP A 96 23.15 -27.47 -16.05
N GLY A 97 22.32 -27.95 -15.13
CA GLY A 97 21.52 -29.17 -15.29
C GLY A 97 22.32 -30.47 -15.15
N VAL A 98 23.64 -30.43 -14.95
CA VAL A 98 24.48 -31.64 -14.79
C VAL A 98 25.00 -31.81 -13.35
N PRO A 99 25.18 -33.04 -12.84
CA PRO A 99 25.75 -33.27 -11.52
C PRO A 99 27.12 -32.59 -11.34
N LEU A 100 27.40 -32.12 -10.12
CA LEU A 100 28.68 -31.49 -9.81
C LEU A 100 29.85 -32.44 -10.08
N ASN A 101 30.89 -31.95 -10.76
CA ASN A 101 32.03 -32.78 -11.16
C ASN A 101 33.00 -33.00 -9.99
N ASN A 102 32.93 -34.19 -9.36
CA ASN A 102 33.81 -34.64 -8.26
C ASN A 102 34.05 -33.59 -7.13
N PRO A 103 33.00 -33.01 -6.53
CA PRO A 103 33.16 -32.04 -5.45
C PRO A 103 33.84 -32.65 -4.20
N SER A 104 34.77 -31.92 -3.61
CA SER A 104 35.44 -32.31 -2.36
C SER A 104 34.68 -31.78 -1.15
N TRP A 105 33.75 -32.58 -0.64
CA TRP A 105 32.91 -32.22 0.50
C TRP A 105 33.63 -32.29 1.85
N VAL A 106 33.48 -31.23 2.65
CA VAL A 106 33.94 -31.15 4.03
C VAL A 106 32.73 -31.10 4.98
N PRO A 107 32.57 -32.07 5.90
CA PRO A 107 31.48 -32.03 6.88
C PRO A 107 31.75 -30.96 7.95
N LEU A 108 30.74 -30.14 8.25
CA LEU A 108 30.81 -29.16 9.35
C LEU A 108 30.60 -29.86 10.69
N THR A 109 31.49 -29.61 11.65
CA THR A 109 31.43 -30.26 12.97
C THR A 109 30.23 -29.75 13.76
N GLY A 110 29.45 -30.67 14.34
CA GLY A 110 28.33 -30.34 15.24
C GLY A 110 26.98 -30.09 14.55
N ILE A 111 26.91 -30.07 13.21
CA ILE A 111 25.67 -29.89 12.46
C ILE A 111 25.58 -30.87 11.27
N ALA A 112 24.37 -31.04 10.71
CA ALA A 112 24.10 -31.94 9.58
C ALA A 112 24.40 -31.31 8.21
N ILE A 113 25.29 -30.32 8.14
CA ILE A 113 25.67 -29.63 6.91
C ILE A 113 27.04 -30.12 6.43
N SER A 114 27.24 -30.12 5.11
CA SER A 114 28.55 -30.25 4.47
C SER A 114 28.75 -29.09 3.52
N ALA A 115 29.99 -28.65 3.37
CA ALA A 115 30.36 -27.59 2.46
C ALA A 115 31.37 -28.08 1.42
N THR A 116 31.37 -27.45 0.26
CA THR A 116 32.36 -27.67 -0.80
C THR A 116 32.63 -26.34 -1.50
N GLN A 117 33.70 -26.30 -2.27
CA GLN A 117 33.92 -25.26 -3.27
C GLN A 117 34.15 -25.93 -4.62
N ILE A 118 33.60 -25.34 -5.68
CA ILE A 118 33.80 -25.80 -7.05
C ILE A 118 34.31 -24.65 -7.91
N GLU A 119 35.22 -24.94 -8.82
CA GLU A 119 35.70 -23.97 -9.81
C GLU A 119 34.77 -23.99 -11.03
N ILE A 120 34.37 -22.80 -11.50
CA ILE A 120 33.55 -22.62 -12.69
C ILE A 120 34.50 -22.35 -13.87
N GLY A 121 34.74 -23.40 -14.66
CA GLY A 121 35.74 -23.39 -15.73
C GLY A 121 35.31 -22.70 -17.03
N THR A 122 34.10 -22.15 -17.10
CA THR A 122 33.55 -21.50 -18.30
C THR A 122 33.06 -20.08 -17.97
N VAL A 123 33.23 -19.18 -18.93
CA VAL A 123 32.74 -17.81 -18.83
C VAL A 123 31.33 -17.74 -19.41
N GLY A 124 30.38 -17.16 -18.68
CA GLY A 124 29.00 -17.03 -19.13
C GLY A 124 27.98 -17.11 -18.00
N ARG A 125 26.73 -17.37 -18.38
CA ARG A 125 25.63 -17.62 -17.47
C ARG A 125 25.63 -19.08 -17.02
N HIS A 126 25.41 -19.28 -15.74
CA HIS A 126 25.33 -20.57 -15.09
C HIS A 126 24.11 -20.65 -14.19
N SER A 127 23.70 -21.88 -13.92
CA SER A 127 22.63 -22.23 -13.00
C SER A 127 23.13 -23.27 -12.00
N LEU A 128 22.88 -23.07 -10.72
CA LEU A 128 23.11 -24.06 -9.68
C LEU A 128 21.78 -24.36 -9.00
N THR A 129 21.30 -25.59 -9.18
CA THR A 129 19.98 -26.04 -8.71
C THR A 129 20.08 -27.34 -7.93
N HIS A 130 19.00 -27.72 -7.26
CA HIS A 130 18.82 -29.05 -6.69
C HIS A 130 17.64 -29.78 -7.36
N ILE A 131 17.75 -31.10 -7.58
CA ILE A 131 16.69 -31.90 -8.24
C ILE A 131 15.42 -32.07 -7.40
N ASP A 132 15.54 -31.94 -6.09
CA ASP A 132 14.42 -31.94 -5.13
C ASP A 132 14.07 -30.49 -4.79
N GLU A 133 12.82 -30.12 -5.05
CA GLU A 133 12.29 -28.76 -4.86
C GLU A 133 12.16 -28.35 -3.39
N GLY A 134 12.24 -29.31 -2.45
CA GLY A 134 12.20 -29.06 -1.01
C GLY A 134 13.58 -28.84 -0.38
N VAL A 135 14.66 -28.94 -1.14
CA VAL A 135 16.02 -28.82 -0.63
C VAL A 135 16.59 -27.43 -0.90
N TYR A 136 17.01 -26.77 0.17
CA TYR A 136 17.62 -25.45 0.16
C TYR A 136 19.10 -25.57 0.54
N PHE A 137 19.94 -24.77 -0.09
CA PHE A 137 21.38 -24.74 0.14
C PHE A 137 21.89 -23.31 -0.01
N GLN A 138 23.08 -23.04 0.52
CA GLN A 138 23.80 -21.79 0.29
C GLN A 138 24.62 -21.91 -0.98
N ALA A 139 24.67 -20.84 -1.78
CA ALA A 139 25.71 -20.65 -2.78
C ALA A 139 26.30 -19.24 -2.68
N LEU A 140 27.62 -19.16 -2.65
CA LEU A 140 28.39 -17.92 -2.58
C LEU A 140 29.40 -17.92 -3.71
N MET A 141 29.64 -16.78 -4.35
CA MET A 141 30.61 -16.67 -5.42
C MET A 141 31.83 -15.86 -4.99
N TYR A 142 33.01 -16.35 -5.34
CA TYR A 142 34.29 -15.67 -5.19
C TYR A 142 35.09 -15.83 -6.46
N GLY A 143 35.63 -14.74 -7.00
CA GLY A 143 36.53 -14.79 -8.16
C GLY A 143 37.82 -14.03 -7.89
N ARG A 144 38.90 -14.49 -8.52
CA ARG A 144 40.22 -13.87 -8.44
C ARG A 144 40.94 -13.84 -9.78
N ALA A 145 41.70 -12.78 -10.01
CA ALA A 145 42.59 -12.57 -11.13
C ALA A 145 43.74 -11.63 -10.70
N ASP A 146 44.74 -11.40 -11.56
CA ASP A 146 45.91 -10.57 -11.20
C ASP A 146 45.51 -9.21 -10.64
N ARG A 147 45.66 -9.03 -9.32
CA ARG A 147 45.31 -7.81 -8.58
C ARG A 147 43.84 -7.41 -8.69
N GLU A 148 42.95 -8.37 -8.91
CA GLU A 148 41.50 -8.17 -8.91
C GLU A 148 40.83 -9.32 -8.17
N SER A 149 39.79 -9.01 -7.41
CA SER A 149 38.90 -10.03 -6.87
C SER A 149 37.50 -9.49 -6.67
N TYR A 150 36.54 -10.39 -6.60
CA TYR A 150 35.17 -10.07 -6.24
C TYR A 150 34.62 -11.18 -5.36
N ALA A 151 33.65 -10.84 -4.51
CA ALA A 151 32.92 -11.81 -3.72
C ALA A 151 31.48 -11.32 -3.54
N LEU A 152 30.51 -12.20 -3.73
CA LEU A 152 29.10 -11.87 -3.56
C LEU A 152 28.31 -13.10 -3.08
N PRO A 153 27.27 -12.92 -2.25
CA PRO A 153 26.27 -13.97 -2.09
C PRO A 153 25.55 -14.19 -3.42
N LEU A 154 25.29 -15.45 -3.77
CA LEU A 154 24.31 -15.71 -4.82
C LEU A 154 22.94 -15.62 -4.15
N VAL A 155 22.00 -14.91 -4.78
CA VAL A 155 20.65 -14.70 -4.26
C VAL A 155 19.68 -15.61 -5.00
N ALA A 156 18.67 -16.09 -4.29
CA ALA A 156 17.57 -16.86 -4.86
C ALA A 156 16.82 -16.03 -5.90
N GLN A 157 16.60 -16.55 -7.10
CA GLN A 157 15.46 -16.08 -7.89
C GLN A 157 14.19 -16.64 -7.26
N GLY A 158 13.46 -15.75 -6.59
CA GLY A 158 12.01 -15.83 -6.44
C GLY A 158 11.28 -15.03 -7.52
N CYS A 159 11.96 -14.69 -8.63
CA CYS A 159 11.41 -13.98 -9.76
C CYS A 159 12.28 -14.29 -11.00
N VAL A 160 11.73 -14.32 -12.21
CA VAL A 160 12.51 -14.46 -13.46
C VAL A 160 12.25 -13.20 -14.28
N PRO A 161 13.26 -12.37 -14.60
CA PRO A 161 13.01 -11.15 -15.36
C PRO A 161 12.37 -11.50 -16.69
N THR A 162 11.18 -10.95 -16.90
CA THR A 162 10.37 -11.16 -18.10
C THR A 162 10.33 -9.89 -18.94
N THR A 163 10.04 -10.03 -20.23
CA THR A 163 9.74 -8.84 -21.04
C THR A 163 8.47 -8.20 -20.52
N GLN A 164 8.60 -6.94 -20.08
CA GLN A 164 7.53 -6.08 -19.61
C GLN A 164 6.26 -6.18 -20.47
N THR A 165 5.14 -6.43 -19.80
CA THR A 165 3.80 -6.27 -20.35
C THR A 165 2.99 -5.44 -19.36
N ASP A 166 2.44 -4.30 -19.80
CA ASP A 166 1.68 -3.39 -18.91
C ASP A 166 0.60 -4.13 -18.08
N GLY A 167 0.69 -4.01 -16.76
CA GLY A 167 -0.27 -4.55 -15.79
C GLY A 167 -0.34 -6.08 -15.73
N ASP A 168 0.78 -6.77 -15.95
CA ASP A 168 0.84 -8.24 -15.89
C ASP A 168 0.97 -8.80 -14.48
N ASN A 169 1.07 -7.95 -13.43
CA ASN A 169 1.25 -8.35 -12.04
C ASN A 169 2.46 -9.29 -11.83
N ILE A 170 3.50 -9.12 -12.64
CA ILE A 170 4.76 -9.88 -12.54
C ILE A 170 5.88 -8.90 -12.22
N ASP A 171 6.63 -9.23 -11.18
CA ASP A 171 7.96 -8.69 -10.88
C ASP A 171 8.87 -9.00 -12.08
N ASN A 172 9.02 -8.06 -12.99
CA ASN A 172 9.65 -8.20 -14.31
C ASN A 172 11.16 -7.92 -14.25
N ASP A 173 11.67 -7.34 -13.17
CA ASP A 173 13.07 -7.04 -12.94
C ASP A 173 13.67 -7.74 -11.69
N CYS A 174 12.82 -8.31 -10.86
CA CYS A 174 13.13 -9.13 -9.69
C CYS A 174 13.65 -8.38 -8.48
N ASP A 175 13.18 -7.16 -8.28
CA ASP A 175 13.51 -6.32 -7.13
C ASP A 175 12.65 -6.67 -5.89
N GLY A 176 11.50 -7.34 -6.10
CA GLY A 176 10.56 -7.81 -5.08
C GLY A 176 9.29 -6.97 -4.91
N SER A 177 9.15 -5.91 -5.69
CA SER A 177 7.92 -5.18 -5.94
C SER A 177 7.25 -5.70 -7.23
N ILE A 178 6.05 -5.22 -7.50
CA ILE A 178 5.28 -5.55 -8.71
C ILE A 178 4.54 -4.28 -9.08
N ASP A 179 4.49 -3.96 -10.37
CA ASP A 179 3.63 -2.89 -10.90
C ASP A 179 3.95 -1.48 -10.32
N GLU A 180 5.24 -1.19 -10.06
CA GLU A 180 5.71 0.01 -9.34
C GLU A 180 6.10 1.21 -10.22
N GLU A 181 6.44 1.04 -11.49
CA GLU A 181 6.88 2.16 -12.33
C GLU A 181 5.75 2.82 -13.14
N VAL A 182 5.95 4.09 -13.53
CA VAL A 182 5.15 4.71 -14.59
C VAL A 182 5.81 4.45 -15.92
N CYS A 183 5.05 3.96 -16.90
CA CYS A 183 5.55 3.84 -18.27
C CYS A 183 5.73 5.22 -18.95
N ASN A 184 6.80 5.95 -18.59
CA ASN A 184 7.10 7.32 -19.00
C ASN A 184 8.51 7.50 -19.61
N GLY A 185 9.33 6.43 -19.66
CA GLY A 185 10.69 6.43 -20.16
C GLY A 185 11.73 6.93 -19.15
N ILE A 186 11.40 6.91 -17.86
CA ILE A 186 12.23 7.33 -16.74
C ILE A 186 12.18 6.22 -15.70
N ASP A 187 13.35 5.89 -15.18
CA ASP A 187 13.59 5.11 -13.96
C ASP A 187 13.05 5.92 -12.77
N ASP A 188 11.80 5.68 -12.37
CA ASP A 188 11.04 6.48 -11.41
C ASP A 188 11.45 6.16 -9.97
N ASP A 189 11.90 4.94 -9.69
CA ASP A 189 12.36 4.49 -8.37
C ASP A 189 13.89 4.45 -8.20
N ILE A 190 14.63 4.65 -9.30
CA ILE A 190 16.08 4.84 -9.39
C ILE A 190 16.84 3.54 -9.08
N ASP A 191 16.27 2.41 -9.46
CA ASP A 191 16.89 1.09 -9.34
C ASP A 191 17.90 0.81 -10.49
N GLY A 192 17.79 1.55 -11.59
CA GLY A 192 18.67 1.49 -12.77
C GLY A 192 18.10 0.74 -13.97
N VAL A 193 16.88 0.22 -13.87
CA VAL A 193 16.04 -0.24 -14.97
C VAL A 193 15.08 0.92 -15.33
N VAL A 194 14.41 0.87 -16.48
CA VAL A 194 13.48 1.95 -16.89
C VAL A 194 12.21 1.29 -17.41
N ASP A 195 11.08 1.75 -16.88
CA ASP A 195 9.72 1.29 -17.11
C ASP A 195 9.49 -0.21 -16.79
N GLU A 196 10.30 -0.84 -15.93
CA GLU A 196 10.05 -2.19 -15.40
C GLU A 196 8.79 -2.22 -14.53
N ASP A 197 8.21 -3.40 -14.30
CA ASP A 197 7.11 -3.50 -13.34
C ASP A 197 6.01 -2.46 -13.62
N CYS A 198 5.68 -2.35 -14.90
CA CYS A 198 4.88 -1.25 -15.39
C CYS A 198 3.41 -1.55 -15.10
N GLY A 199 2.98 -1.12 -13.92
CA GLY A 199 1.59 -1.07 -13.55
C GLY A 199 1.21 0.34 -13.14
N ASP A 200 0.03 0.76 -13.58
CA ASP A 200 -0.63 1.89 -12.93
C ASP A 200 -1.10 1.32 -11.57
N GLY A 201 -0.19 1.09 -10.62
CA GLY A 201 -0.46 0.51 -9.30
C GLY A 201 -1.54 1.31 -8.61
N ASP A 202 -2.78 0.91 -8.83
CA ASP A 202 -3.95 1.68 -8.47
C ASP A 202 -4.79 0.94 -7.42
N ALA A 203 -5.98 1.43 -7.16
CA ALA A 203 -6.86 0.81 -6.17
C ALA A 203 -7.48 -0.51 -6.68
N SER A 204 -7.06 -1.00 -7.84
CA SER A 204 -7.38 -2.32 -8.32
C SER A 204 -6.39 -3.37 -7.84
N GLY A 205 -6.86 -4.61 -7.69
CA GLY A 205 -6.02 -5.72 -7.25
C GLY A 205 -6.85 -6.99 -7.02
N THR A 206 -6.22 -8.02 -6.45
CA THR A 206 -6.84 -9.34 -6.29
C THR A 206 -7.14 -9.76 -4.85
N GLU A 207 -6.64 -9.05 -3.84
CA GLU A 207 -6.79 -9.41 -2.42
C GLU A 207 -7.07 -8.16 -1.57
N PHE A 208 -8.13 -8.17 -0.75
CA PHE A 208 -8.54 -7.01 0.05
C PHE A 208 -9.00 -7.41 1.46
N TYR A 209 -8.82 -6.49 2.41
CA TYR A 209 -9.22 -6.63 3.81
C TYR A 209 -10.11 -5.46 4.20
N VAL A 210 -11.40 -5.72 4.36
CA VAL A 210 -12.43 -4.70 4.64
C VAL A 210 -12.92 -4.82 6.07
N THR A 211 -13.15 -3.69 6.72
CA THR A 211 -13.86 -3.61 8.01
C THR A 211 -14.80 -2.41 8.00
N TYR A 212 -15.87 -2.50 8.79
CA TYR A 212 -16.81 -1.40 8.99
C TYR A 212 -16.68 -0.92 10.43
N MET A 213 -16.29 0.35 10.61
CA MET A 213 -16.19 0.99 11.92
C MET A 213 -17.58 1.27 12.50
N GLU A 214 -17.67 1.74 13.73
CA GLU A 214 -18.98 1.95 14.35
C GLU A 214 -19.74 3.09 13.68
N ASN A 215 -21.02 2.89 13.41
CA ASN A 215 -21.94 3.89 12.91
C ASN A 215 -23.22 3.75 13.73
N THR A 216 -23.45 4.73 14.60
CA THR A 216 -24.50 4.67 15.61
C THR A 216 -25.40 5.90 15.51
N VAL A 217 -26.71 5.65 15.45
CA VAL A 217 -27.78 6.66 15.49
C VAL A 217 -28.70 6.43 16.67
N GLU A 218 -29.55 7.42 16.99
CA GLU A 218 -30.46 7.33 18.15
C GLU A 218 -31.52 6.23 18.01
N TYR A 219 -31.92 5.90 16.77
CA TYR A 219 -32.96 4.91 16.46
C TYR A 219 -32.54 4.01 15.27
N PRO A 220 -31.58 3.09 15.49
CA PRO A 220 -31.04 2.26 14.41
C PRO A 220 -32.14 1.39 13.78
N GLN A 221 -32.03 1.17 12.47
CA GLN A 221 -32.87 0.27 11.68
C GLN A 221 -32.14 -1.01 11.30
N ASP A 222 -30.89 -1.19 11.75
CA ASP A 222 -30.10 -2.40 11.56
C ASP A 222 -29.88 -2.71 10.06
N LEU A 223 -29.67 -1.66 9.26
CA LEU A 223 -29.47 -1.76 7.80
C LEU A 223 -28.21 -2.55 7.45
N ASP A 224 -28.32 -3.39 6.44
CA ASP A 224 -27.20 -4.14 5.90
C ASP A 224 -26.08 -3.19 5.42
N LEU A 225 -24.85 -3.61 5.65
CA LEU A 225 -23.65 -3.01 5.09
C LEU A 225 -23.56 -3.35 3.60
N GLU A 226 -23.03 -2.44 2.81
CA GLU A 226 -22.88 -2.66 1.37
C GLU A 226 -21.40 -2.77 0.99
N LEU A 227 -21.08 -3.81 0.23
CA LEU A 227 -19.80 -4.01 -0.41
C LEU A 227 -20.01 -4.07 -1.93
N TYR A 228 -19.32 -3.22 -2.66
CA TYR A 228 -19.37 -3.17 -4.12
C TYR A 228 -18.05 -3.61 -4.72
N ILE A 229 -18.11 -4.48 -5.72
CA ILE A 229 -16.93 -5.02 -6.40
C ILE A 229 -17.11 -4.84 -7.91
N ALA A 230 -16.15 -4.16 -8.55
CA ALA A 230 -16.15 -3.89 -9.97
C ALA A 230 -14.94 -4.55 -10.63
N VAL A 231 -15.13 -5.23 -11.75
CA VAL A 231 -14.02 -5.84 -12.50
C VAL A 231 -13.31 -4.80 -13.35
N VAL A 232 -11.98 -4.81 -13.31
CA VAL A 232 -11.12 -4.00 -14.17
C VAL A 232 -10.77 -4.80 -15.43
N GLY A 233 -10.72 -4.11 -16.57
CA GLY A 233 -10.38 -4.74 -17.86
C GLY A 233 -11.58 -5.36 -18.59
N SER A 234 -11.29 -6.29 -19.50
CA SER A 234 -12.26 -6.88 -20.44
C SER A 234 -12.61 -8.34 -20.16
N GLU A 235 -12.01 -8.95 -19.14
CA GLU A 235 -12.22 -10.36 -18.79
C GLU A 235 -13.00 -10.47 -17.48
N ARG A 236 -13.86 -11.49 -17.38
CA ARG A 236 -14.65 -11.73 -16.17
C ARG A 236 -13.75 -12.17 -15.00
N ALA A 237 -14.10 -11.76 -13.78
CA ALA A 237 -13.41 -12.19 -12.57
C ALA A 237 -14.25 -13.16 -11.73
N THR A 238 -13.62 -14.19 -11.17
CA THR A 238 -14.19 -14.97 -10.08
C THR A 238 -13.85 -14.29 -8.77
N VAL A 239 -14.87 -13.85 -8.03
CA VAL A 239 -14.73 -13.10 -6.78
C VAL A 239 -15.27 -13.93 -5.62
N THR A 240 -14.47 -14.07 -4.57
CA THR A 240 -14.82 -14.74 -3.33
C THR A 240 -14.85 -13.72 -2.19
N VAL A 241 -15.98 -13.64 -1.47
CA VAL A 241 -16.17 -12.79 -0.28
C VAL A 241 -16.36 -13.70 0.93
N ARG A 242 -15.52 -13.54 1.94
CA ARG A 242 -15.50 -14.35 3.16
C ARG A 242 -15.43 -13.49 4.42
N VAL A 243 -15.97 -13.99 5.52
CA VAL A 243 -15.71 -13.41 6.86
C VAL A 243 -15.20 -14.53 7.78
N PRO A 244 -13.88 -14.79 7.80
CA PRO A 244 -13.34 -16.04 8.35
C PRO A 244 -13.57 -16.25 9.86
N LEU A 245 -13.66 -15.17 10.64
CA LEU A 245 -13.77 -15.21 12.10
C LEU A 245 -15.17 -14.83 12.62
N PHE A 246 -16.17 -14.80 11.75
CA PHE A 246 -17.56 -14.46 12.08
C PHE A 246 -18.53 -15.48 11.47
N ASP A 247 -19.45 -16.01 12.28
CA ASP A 247 -20.35 -17.11 11.92
C ASP A 247 -21.84 -16.78 12.10
N GLU A 248 -22.22 -15.51 12.30
CA GLU A 248 -23.60 -15.14 12.61
C GLU A 248 -24.22 -14.03 11.70
N PRO A 249 -24.43 -14.27 10.40
CA PRO A 249 -24.23 -15.55 9.71
C PRO A 249 -22.81 -15.70 9.17
N SER A 250 -22.43 -16.94 8.85
CA SER A 250 -21.19 -17.24 8.12
C SER A 250 -21.26 -16.72 6.68
N TYR A 251 -20.17 -16.13 6.20
CA TYR A 251 -20.02 -15.68 4.81
C TYR A 251 -18.89 -16.43 4.12
N ASP A 252 -19.23 -17.14 3.04
CA ASP A 252 -18.31 -17.70 2.05
C ASP A 252 -19.04 -17.77 0.70
N MET A 253 -19.03 -16.65 -0.02
CA MET A 253 -19.73 -16.47 -1.28
C MET A 253 -18.72 -16.43 -2.41
N THR A 254 -19.01 -17.10 -3.53
CA THR A 254 -18.21 -16.98 -4.75
C THR A 254 -19.13 -16.64 -5.91
N THR A 255 -18.80 -15.58 -6.63
CA THR A 255 -19.59 -15.02 -7.72
C THR A 255 -18.69 -14.76 -8.93
N MET A 256 -19.23 -14.95 -10.12
CA MET A 256 -18.58 -14.52 -11.36
C MET A 256 -19.07 -13.12 -11.69
N VAL A 257 -18.17 -12.16 -11.76
CA VAL A 257 -18.48 -10.76 -12.05
C VAL A 257 -18.04 -10.46 -13.48
N GLU A 258 -18.96 -9.94 -14.29
CA GLU A 258 -18.70 -9.59 -15.69
C GLU A 258 -18.05 -8.20 -15.80
N PRO A 259 -17.20 -7.94 -16.81
CA PRO A 259 -16.64 -6.63 -17.08
C PRO A 259 -17.71 -5.56 -17.22
N GLY A 260 -17.45 -4.37 -16.66
CA GLY A 260 -18.39 -3.26 -16.70
C GLY A 260 -19.66 -3.46 -15.86
N VAL A 261 -19.76 -4.55 -15.08
CA VAL A 261 -20.81 -4.74 -14.06
C VAL A 261 -20.21 -4.51 -12.68
N VAL A 262 -20.95 -3.83 -11.81
CA VAL A 262 -20.61 -3.74 -10.39
C VAL A 262 -21.51 -4.69 -9.61
N GLN A 263 -20.88 -5.63 -8.90
CA GLN A 263 -21.57 -6.57 -8.04
C GLN A 263 -21.70 -5.99 -6.63
N GLY A 264 -22.93 -5.77 -6.18
CA GLY A 264 -23.22 -5.42 -4.79
C GLY A 264 -23.44 -6.65 -3.91
N TYR A 265 -22.98 -6.58 -2.67
CA TYR A 265 -23.22 -7.55 -1.61
C TYR A 265 -23.82 -6.83 -0.41
N GLY A 266 -25.02 -7.26 0.01
CA GLY A 266 -25.59 -6.89 1.30
C GLY A 266 -25.03 -7.82 2.37
N LEU A 267 -24.38 -7.24 3.38
CA LEU A 267 -23.79 -7.95 4.50
C LEU A 267 -24.48 -7.50 5.79
N THR A 268 -24.64 -8.39 6.76
CA THR A 268 -25.38 -8.07 7.98
C THR A 268 -24.75 -6.88 8.71
N HIS A 269 -25.58 -6.00 9.26
CA HIS A 269 -25.13 -4.91 10.15
C HIS A 269 -24.25 -5.39 11.31
N ARG A 270 -24.34 -6.67 11.70
CA ARG A 270 -23.57 -7.25 12.82
C ARG A 270 -22.07 -7.30 12.56
N LEU A 271 -21.63 -7.19 11.31
CA LEU A 271 -20.21 -7.05 10.94
C LEU A 271 -19.65 -5.65 11.22
N ARG A 272 -20.50 -4.68 11.56
CA ARG A 272 -20.07 -3.39 12.09
C ARG A 272 -19.38 -3.57 13.43
N ASN A 273 -18.19 -3.01 13.59
CA ASN A 273 -17.53 -2.97 14.89
C ASN A 273 -18.32 -2.08 15.84
N LEU A 274 -18.34 -2.46 17.12
CA LEU A 274 -19.06 -1.74 18.17
C LEU A 274 -18.10 -1.56 19.34
N ASN A 275 -18.06 -0.33 19.87
CA ASN A 275 -17.15 0.10 20.92
C ASN A 275 -15.68 -0.11 20.53
N GLN A 276 -14.82 -0.08 21.54
CA GLN A 276 -13.38 -0.31 21.39
C GLN A 276 -13.03 -1.78 21.64
N GLY A 277 -11.93 -2.25 21.05
CA GLY A 277 -11.36 -3.57 21.30
C GLY A 277 -11.14 -4.41 20.06
N ILE A 278 -10.85 -5.69 20.28
CA ILE A 278 -10.54 -6.65 19.22
C ILE A 278 -11.81 -7.40 18.79
N SER A 279 -12.00 -7.54 17.48
CA SER A 279 -13.09 -8.33 16.89
C SER A 279 -12.59 -9.20 15.73
N GLY A 280 -13.40 -10.19 15.31
CA GLY A 280 -13.16 -11.04 14.14
C GLY A 280 -14.01 -10.64 12.92
N LYS A 281 -14.24 -9.34 12.71
CA LYS A 281 -15.21 -8.83 11.73
C LYS A 281 -14.59 -8.37 10.40
N THR A 282 -13.46 -8.95 10.02
CA THR A 282 -12.82 -8.66 8.72
C THR A 282 -13.51 -9.39 7.58
N ILE A 283 -13.95 -8.63 6.60
CA ILE A 283 -14.42 -9.14 5.31
C ILE A 283 -13.21 -9.25 4.38
N TYR A 284 -12.94 -10.46 3.94
CA TYR A 284 -11.85 -10.80 3.05
C TYR A 284 -12.38 -11.00 1.63
N VAL A 285 -11.84 -10.25 0.67
CA VAL A 285 -12.18 -10.36 -0.75
C VAL A 285 -10.98 -10.92 -1.49
N ARG A 286 -11.22 -11.95 -2.32
CA ARG A 286 -10.24 -12.49 -3.24
C ARG A 286 -10.82 -12.56 -4.65
N ALA A 287 -10.09 -12.12 -5.65
CA ALA A 287 -10.48 -12.19 -7.05
C ALA A 287 -9.47 -12.99 -7.89
N SER A 288 -9.90 -13.47 -9.06
CA SER A 288 -9.02 -14.16 -10.03
C SER A 288 -8.28 -13.20 -10.98
N SER A 289 -8.66 -11.92 -10.97
CA SER A 289 -8.10 -10.81 -11.75
C SER A 289 -8.45 -9.51 -11.03
N ASP A 290 -7.85 -8.39 -11.46
CA ASP A 290 -7.99 -7.13 -10.75
C ASP A 290 -9.44 -6.63 -10.70
N VAL A 291 -9.83 -6.26 -9.48
CA VAL A 291 -11.11 -5.65 -9.16
C VAL A 291 -10.90 -4.40 -8.33
N VAL A 292 -11.84 -3.47 -8.36
CA VAL A 292 -11.91 -2.37 -7.40
C VAL A 292 -13.01 -2.67 -6.39
N VAL A 293 -12.75 -2.37 -5.12
CA VAL A 293 -13.66 -2.64 -4.01
C VAL A 293 -14.04 -1.35 -3.29
N TYR A 294 -15.33 -1.17 -3.00
CA TYR A 294 -15.86 -0.04 -2.24
C TYR A 294 -16.75 -0.54 -1.11
N GLY A 295 -16.66 0.09 0.06
CA GLY A 295 -17.55 -0.18 1.19
C GLY A 295 -18.47 1.00 1.46
N VAL A 296 -19.71 0.73 1.87
CA VAL A 296 -20.62 1.76 2.38
C VAL A 296 -21.18 1.34 3.74
N ASN A 297 -20.89 2.16 4.76
CA ASN A 297 -21.30 1.89 6.13
C ASN A 297 -22.62 2.59 6.44
N LYS A 298 -23.75 1.93 6.19
CA LYS A 298 -25.06 2.58 6.25
C LYS A 298 -25.87 2.28 7.50
N GLU A 299 -26.49 3.32 8.01
CA GLU A 299 -27.63 3.29 8.91
C GLU A 299 -28.59 4.39 8.45
N LYS A 300 -29.86 4.30 8.83
CA LYS A 300 -30.84 5.31 8.43
C LYS A 300 -30.44 6.69 8.97
N PHE A 301 -30.25 7.67 8.08
CA PHE A 301 -29.76 9.03 8.41
C PHE A 301 -28.32 9.10 8.91
N SER A 302 -27.49 8.09 8.60
CA SER A 302 -26.06 8.13 8.88
C SER A 302 -25.32 7.14 7.98
N ASN A 303 -24.53 7.61 7.04
CA ASN A 303 -23.68 6.78 6.19
C ASN A 303 -22.43 7.54 5.69
N ASP A 304 -21.40 6.78 5.33
CA ASP A 304 -20.36 7.26 4.42
C ASP A 304 -19.81 6.06 3.62
N ALA A 305 -19.08 6.35 2.55
CA ALA A 305 -18.50 5.36 1.65
C ALA A 305 -16.98 5.55 1.51
N PHE A 306 -16.28 4.45 1.26
CA PHE A 306 -14.83 4.46 1.14
C PHE A 306 -14.35 3.53 0.03
N LEU A 307 -13.26 3.93 -0.62
CA LEU A 307 -12.49 3.07 -1.52
C LEU A 307 -11.62 2.14 -0.68
N VAL A 308 -11.56 0.85 -1.06
CA VAL A 308 -10.76 -0.15 -0.38
C VAL A 308 -9.47 -0.37 -1.17
N TYR A 309 -8.33 -0.34 -0.46
CA TYR A 309 -7.02 -0.54 -1.08
C TYR A 309 -6.64 -2.02 -1.10
N PRO A 310 -6.04 -2.51 -2.21
CA PRO A 310 -5.59 -3.90 -2.33
C PRO A 310 -4.45 -4.19 -1.35
N GLN A 311 -4.21 -5.47 -1.07
CA GLN A 311 -3.14 -5.91 -0.17
C GLN A 311 -1.77 -5.36 -0.57
N SER A 312 -1.48 -5.26 -1.88
CA SER A 312 -0.23 -4.70 -2.43
C SER A 312 -0.02 -3.23 -2.03
N ALA A 313 -1.10 -2.45 -1.90
CA ALA A 313 -1.05 -1.04 -1.51
C ALA A 313 -1.01 -0.82 0.02
N LEU A 314 -1.02 -1.87 0.84
CA LEU A 314 -0.97 -1.75 2.30
C LEU A 314 0.47 -1.64 2.80
N GLY A 315 0.73 -0.63 3.62
CA GLY A 315 2.00 -0.42 4.30
C GLY A 315 1.97 -0.78 5.78
N THR A 316 2.94 -0.24 6.52
CA THR A 316 3.16 -0.54 7.94
C THR A 316 3.19 0.70 8.84
N ASP A 317 3.08 1.91 8.30
CA ASP A 317 3.14 3.17 9.06
C ASP A 317 2.10 4.15 8.53
N TYR A 318 1.19 4.56 9.41
CA TYR A 318 0.02 5.37 9.09
C TYR A 318 -0.20 6.46 10.13
N TYR A 319 -0.88 7.52 9.69
CA TYR A 319 -1.54 8.48 10.58
C TYR A 319 -3.04 8.46 10.34
N THR A 320 -3.81 8.54 11.43
CA THR A 320 -5.27 8.64 11.41
C THR A 320 -5.74 10.08 11.14
N CYS A 321 -6.98 10.22 10.66
CA CYS A 321 -7.65 11.50 10.47
C CYS A 321 -9.14 11.38 10.82
N SER A 322 -9.65 12.34 11.57
CA SER A 322 -11.02 12.41 12.09
C SER A 322 -11.45 13.88 12.20
N TRP A 323 -12.69 14.16 12.60
CA TRP A 323 -13.14 15.50 12.95
C TRP A 323 -13.44 15.62 14.44
N ALA A 324 -13.01 16.72 15.06
CA ALA A 324 -13.28 17.02 16.45
C ALA A 324 -13.59 18.53 16.64
N PRO A 325 -14.42 18.91 17.63
CA PRO A 325 -15.14 18.04 18.56
C PRO A 325 -16.19 17.17 17.86
N SER A 326 -16.30 15.91 18.26
CA SER A 326 -17.26 14.94 17.71
C SER A 326 -18.63 15.07 18.39
N THR A 327 -19.68 14.57 17.74
CA THR A 327 -21.00 14.42 18.40
C THR A 327 -21.04 13.18 19.29
N LEU A 328 -20.53 12.06 18.77
CA LEU A 328 -20.21 10.86 19.53
C LEU A 328 -18.69 10.80 19.68
N ASP A 329 -18.02 9.85 19.04
CA ASP A 329 -16.58 9.67 19.12
C ASP A 329 -15.88 9.88 17.76
N THR A 330 -14.60 10.23 17.82
CA THR A 330 -13.65 9.94 16.75
C THR A 330 -13.20 8.48 16.85
N GLU A 331 -12.82 7.86 15.74
CA GLU A 331 -12.43 6.46 15.76
C GLU A 331 -11.40 6.07 14.69
N PHE A 332 -10.74 4.95 14.90
CA PHE A 332 -9.94 4.25 13.91
C PHE A 332 -10.04 2.73 14.09
N ALA A 333 -9.77 1.99 13.02
CA ALA A 333 -9.66 0.54 13.05
C ALA A 333 -8.40 0.07 12.32
N VAL A 334 -7.78 -0.98 12.83
CA VAL A 334 -6.59 -1.63 12.24
C VAL A 334 -6.91 -3.10 11.96
N VAL A 335 -6.75 -3.52 10.71
CA VAL A 335 -7.00 -4.89 10.26
C VAL A 335 -5.68 -5.61 9.99
N ALA A 336 -5.47 -6.76 10.61
CA ALA A 336 -4.28 -7.58 10.40
C ALA A 336 -4.42 -8.48 9.17
N THR A 337 -3.41 -8.42 8.30
CA THR A 337 -3.32 -9.25 7.08
C THR A 337 -2.56 -10.57 7.29
N ALA A 338 -1.84 -10.68 8.42
CA ALA A 338 -1.04 -11.84 8.79
C ALA A 338 -1.13 -12.13 10.29
N ASP A 339 -0.87 -13.38 10.67
CA ASP A 339 -0.85 -13.79 12.07
C ASP A 339 0.28 -13.12 12.86
N SER A 340 0.09 -12.98 14.17
CA SER A 340 1.09 -12.38 15.06
C SER A 340 1.56 -10.98 14.62
N THR A 341 0.67 -10.20 14.03
CA THR A 341 0.90 -8.80 13.67
C THR A 341 0.91 -7.95 14.93
N THR A 342 2.06 -7.35 15.22
CA THR A 342 2.25 -6.45 16.35
C THR A 342 2.07 -5.01 15.90
N VAL A 343 1.07 -4.33 16.44
CA VAL A 343 0.74 -2.94 16.09
C VAL A 343 1.01 -2.05 17.29
N THR A 344 1.91 -1.09 17.12
CA THR A 344 2.21 -0.01 18.08
C THR A 344 1.40 1.22 17.70
N ILE A 345 0.54 1.65 18.62
CA ILE A 345 -0.32 2.82 18.48
C ILE A 345 0.22 3.92 19.39
N THR A 346 0.44 5.12 18.84
CA THR A 346 0.90 6.30 19.60
C THR A 346 -0.10 7.42 19.44
N LEU A 347 -0.73 7.81 20.55
CA LEU A 347 -1.77 8.83 20.57
C LEU A 347 -1.15 10.24 20.46
N PRO A 348 -1.81 11.17 19.75
CA PRO A 348 -1.27 12.51 19.56
C PRO A 348 -1.16 13.27 20.89
N ASN A 349 -0.15 14.14 20.99
CA ASN A 349 0.09 14.98 22.16
C ASN A 349 -0.90 16.16 22.23
N ASN A 350 -1.09 16.71 23.43
CA ASN A 350 -1.85 17.93 23.69
C ASN A 350 -3.31 17.93 23.18
N ARG A 351 -3.99 16.78 23.23
CA ARG A 351 -5.42 16.66 22.88
C ARG A 351 -6.28 16.52 24.12
N ALA A 352 -7.26 17.41 24.26
CA ALA A 352 -8.24 17.33 25.32
C ALA A 352 -9.16 16.11 25.13
N ASN A 353 -9.57 15.49 26.23
CA ASN A 353 -10.49 14.35 26.28
C ASN A 353 -10.06 13.13 25.45
N LEU A 354 -8.80 13.06 25.02
CA LEU A 354 -8.29 11.93 24.25
C LEU A 354 -7.98 10.78 25.21
N GLN A 355 -8.76 9.71 25.07
CA GLN A 355 -8.65 8.44 25.78
C GLN A 355 -9.02 7.28 24.85
N VAL A 356 -8.18 6.25 24.79
CA VAL A 356 -8.40 5.01 24.01
C VAL A 356 -8.14 3.80 24.91
N GLU A 357 -8.96 2.76 24.80
CA GLU A 357 -8.83 1.55 25.61
C GLU A 357 -8.15 0.41 24.85
N ALA A 358 -7.15 -0.21 25.48
CA ALA A 358 -6.51 -1.42 24.97
C ALA A 358 -6.00 -2.30 26.10
N ASN A 359 -6.13 -3.62 25.95
CA ASN A 359 -5.63 -4.61 26.92
C ASN A 359 -6.11 -4.33 28.36
N GLY A 360 -7.34 -3.83 28.52
CA GLY A 360 -7.92 -3.47 29.83
C GLY A 360 -7.34 -2.21 30.48
N ASN A 361 -6.59 -1.38 29.75
CA ASN A 361 -6.04 -0.11 30.22
C ASN A 361 -6.52 1.06 29.34
N VAL A 362 -6.62 2.24 29.95
CA VAL A 362 -6.93 3.50 29.26
C VAL A 362 -5.63 4.26 28.98
N TYR A 363 -5.44 4.66 27.73
CA TYR A 363 -4.31 5.46 27.27
C TYR A 363 -4.78 6.84 26.83
N SER A 364 -4.08 7.88 27.28
CA SER A 364 -4.39 9.28 26.99
C SER A 364 -3.37 9.92 26.06
N SER A 365 -3.61 11.19 25.72
CA SER A 365 -2.75 12.00 24.83
C SER A 365 -1.24 11.82 25.11
N GLY A 366 -0.48 11.52 24.05
CA GLY A 366 0.97 11.30 24.10
C GLY A 366 1.44 9.92 24.54
N GLN A 367 0.53 9.04 24.99
CA GLN A 367 0.88 7.69 25.37
C GLN A 367 0.88 6.74 24.16
N SER A 368 1.67 5.67 24.28
CA SER A 368 1.72 4.59 23.31
C SER A 368 1.33 3.27 23.95
N PHE A 369 0.76 2.38 23.14
CA PHE A 369 0.45 1.01 23.53
C PHE A 369 0.61 0.07 22.34
N THR A 370 0.62 -1.24 22.61
CA THR A 370 0.75 -2.27 21.59
C THR A 370 -0.40 -3.24 21.68
N VAL A 371 -0.94 -3.61 20.54
CA VAL A 371 -1.88 -4.73 20.37
C VAL A 371 -1.25 -5.79 19.47
N THR A 372 -1.56 -7.05 19.72
CA THR A 372 -1.16 -8.17 18.86
C THR A 372 -2.42 -8.74 18.24
N LEU A 373 -2.42 -8.85 16.92
CA LEU A 373 -3.55 -9.26 16.11
C LEU A 373 -3.14 -10.44 15.24
N ASP A 374 -3.97 -11.46 15.20
CA ASP A 374 -3.87 -12.52 14.21
C ASP A 374 -4.61 -12.14 12.91
N ARG A 375 -4.37 -12.87 11.81
CA ARG A 375 -4.96 -12.56 10.52
C ARG A 375 -6.49 -12.50 10.64
N PHE A 376 -7.10 -11.50 10.00
CA PHE A 376 -8.54 -11.21 10.04
C PHE A 376 -9.08 -10.69 11.39
N GLN A 377 -8.21 -10.38 12.36
CA GLN A 377 -8.61 -9.62 13.53
C GLN A 377 -8.55 -8.12 13.24
N VAL A 378 -9.49 -7.40 13.84
CA VAL A 378 -9.58 -5.94 13.81
C VAL A 378 -9.38 -5.43 15.22
N TYR A 379 -8.56 -4.40 15.41
CA TYR A 379 -8.61 -3.57 16.62
C TYR A 379 -9.28 -2.23 16.30
N GLN A 380 -10.34 -1.88 17.03
CA GLN A 380 -10.99 -0.57 16.96
C GLN A 380 -10.67 0.25 18.21
N GLY A 381 -10.26 1.50 18.01
CA GLY A 381 -10.07 2.51 19.06
C GLY A 381 -11.00 3.70 18.83
N GLN A 382 -11.53 4.26 19.92
CA GLN A 382 -12.49 5.37 19.88
C GLN A 382 -12.17 6.40 20.96
N SER A 383 -12.56 7.64 20.74
CA SER A 383 -12.36 8.71 21.71
C SER A 383 -13.23 9.94 21.48
N GLU A 384 -13.68 10.57 22.56
CA GLU A 384 -14.29 11.91 22.50
C GLU A 384 -13.27 12.99 22.04
N GLY A 385 -11.98 12.75 22.28
CA GLY A 385 -10.88 13.63 21.85
C GLY A 385 -10.51 13.43 20.38
N ASP A 386 -9.79 14.40 19.79
CA ASP A 386 -9.35 14.32 18.39
C ASP A 386 -8.27 13.25 18.17
N LEU A 387 -8.62 12.12 17.55
CA LEU A 387 -7.68 11.06 17.22
C LEU A 387 -6.77 11.35 16.03
N THR A 388 -6.93 12.47 15.32
CA THR A 388 -6.06 12.81 14.18
C THR A 388 -4.61 12.90 14.59
N GLY A 389 -3.74 12.23 13.82
CA GLY A 389 -2.32 12.14 14.12
C GLY A 389 -1.96 10.99 15.06
N THR A 390 -2.92 10.11 15.40
CA THR A 390 -2.59 8.82 16.01
C THR A 390 -1.74 8.04 15.03
N ARG A 391 -0.54 7.66 15.46
CA ARG A 391 0.38 6.90 14.64
C ARG A 391 0.15 5.41 14.83
N VAL A 392 -0.07 4.69 13.74
CA VAL A 392 -0.20 3.24 13.71
C VAL A 392 1.01 2.66 13.01
N ARG A 393 1.85 1.90 13.75
CA ARG A 393 3.03 1.22 13.21
C ARG A 393 2.92 -0.27 13.42
N ALA A 394 3.09 -1.05 12.36
CA ALA A 394 3.02 -2.50 12.40
C ALA A 394 4.34 -3.15 11.94
N ASN A 395 4.53 -4.43 12.27
CA ASN A 395 5.64 -5.25 11.77
C ASN A 395 5.30 -6.00 10.47
N ARG A 396 4.05 -5.89 10.00
CA ARG A 396 3.45 -6.51 8.81
C ARG A 396 2.44 -5.53 8.20
N GLY A 397 2.10 -5.69 6.92
CA GLY A 397 1.10 -4.88 6.25
C GLY A 397 -0.24 -4.91 6.99
N VAL A 398 -0.87 -3.75 7.18
CA VAL A 398 -2.19 -3.63 7.84
C VAL A 398 -3.07 -2.67 7.06
N ALA A 399 -4.38 -2.90 7.04
CA ALA A 399 -5.33 -1.89 6.58
C ALA A 399 -5.73 -1.02 7.77
N VAL A 400 -5.71 0.30 7.60
CA VAL A 400 -6.11 1.27 8.64
C VAL A 400 -7.28 2.08 8.14
N TYR A 401 -8.33 2.20 8.95
CA TYR A 401 -9.51 3.02 8.69
C TYR A 401 -9.60 4.09 9.77
N SER A 402 -10.13 5.26 9.43
CA SER A 402 -10.26 6.36 10.40
C SER A 402 -11.40 7.29 10.04
N GLY A 403 -11.99 7.90 11.06
CA GLY A 403 -13.07 8.86 10.91
C GLY A 403 -13.81 9.10 12.23
N ASN A 404 -15.13 8.98 12.20
CA ASN A 404 -16.01 9.31 13.32
C ASN A 404 -17.20 8.37 13.40
N VAL A 405 -17.58 7.98 14.61
CA VAL A 405 -18.80 7.21 14.85
C VAL A 405 -20.00 7.98 14.32
N ARG A 406 -20.09 9.25 14.71
CA ARG A 406 -21.01 10.25 14.16
C ARG A 406 -20.60 11.65 14.57
N THR A 407 -20.66 12.62 13.65
CA THR A 407 -20.28 14.00 13.94
C THR A 407 -20.98 15.05 13.09
N LEU A 408 -21.10 16.26 13.64
CA LEU A 408 -21.35 17.49 12.89
C LEU A 408 -20.02 18.16 12.56
N ILE A 409 -20.01 18.95 11.48
CA ILE A 409 -18.85 19.73 11.04
C ILE A 409 -19.28 21.19 10.90
N GLU A 410 -18.84 22.00 11.86
CA GLU A 410 -19.03 23.46 12.00
C GLU A 410 -20.47 23.96 12.17
N TYR A 411 -21.40 23.58 11.29
CA TYR A 411 -22.80 23.99 11.34
C TYR A 411 -23.67 22.98 12.09
N SER A 412 -24.88 23.40 12.49
CA SER A 412 -25.64 22.72 13.55
C SER A 412 -26.85 21.90 13.10
N ALA A 413 -27.04 21.63 11.80
CA ALA A 413 -28.26 20.96 11.33
C ALA A 413 -28.13 19.45 11.13
N SER A 414 -27.03 19.00 10.52
CA SER A 414 -26.84 17.60 10.11
C SER A 414 -25.59 16.94 10.70
N ARG A 415 -25.60 15.61 10.79
CA ARG A 415 -24.61 14.80 11.48
C ARG A 415 -24.49 13.43 10.82
N ASP A 416 -23.28 13.03 10.48
CA ASP A 416 -23.03 11.77 9.79
C ASP A 416 -21.89 10.95 10.39
N HIS A 417 -21.88 9.65 10.09
CA HIS A 417 -20.69 8.80 10.20
C HIS A 417 -19.66 9.27 9.18
N LEU A 418 -18.37 9.14 9.51
CA LEU A 418 -17.28 9.47 8.59
C LEU A 418 -16.31 8.30 8.53
N VAL A 419 -15.87 7.92 7.33
CA VAL A 419 -14.87 6.86 7.18
C VAL A 419 -14.09 7.00 5.89
N GLN A 420 -12.78 6.80 5.96
CA GLN A 420 -11.94 6.46 4.82
C GLN A 420 -10.92 5.39 5.23
N GLN A 421 -10.46 4.58 4.26
CA GLN A 421 -9.23 3.81 4.45
C GLN A 421 -8.04 4.76 4.36
N MET A 422 -7.19 4.78 5.39
CA MET A 422 -6.05 5.69 5.47
C MET A 422 -4.94 5.23 4.54
N LEU A 423 -4.27 6.19 3.91
CA LEU A 423 -3.06 5.95 3.13
C LEU A 423 -1.88 5.59 4.04
N PRO A 424 -1.04 4.62 3.66
CA PRO A 424 0.27 4.49 4.31
C PRO A 424 1.08 5.75 4.05
N THR A 425 1.99 6.08 4.98
CA THR A 425 2.81 7.29 4.89
C THR A 425 3.71 7.36 3.65
N GLY A 426 4.01 6.22 3.01
CA GLY A 426 4.73 6.15 1.74
C GLY A 426 3.93 6.68 0.55
N ALA A 427 2.60 6.55 0.57
CA ALA A 427 1.70 7.02 -0.50
C ALA A 427 1.24 8.48 -0.32
N TYR A 428 1.91 9.24 0.56
CA TYR A 428 1.61 10.66 0.76
C TYR A 428 2.28 11.47 -0.36
N GLY A 429 1.62 12.54 -0.80
CA GLY A 429 2.16 13.40 -1.85
C GLY A 429 2.42 14.83 -1.39
N THR A 430 2.86 15.67 -2.33
CA THR A 430 3.26 17.05 -2.02
C THR A 430 2.44 18.10 -2.75
N THR A 431 1.70 17.74 -3.81
CA THR A 431 0.95 18.69 -4.63
C THR A 431 -0.49 18.21 -4.84
N PHE A 432 -1.46 19.07 -4.55
CA PHE A 432 -2.88 18.72 -4.56
C PHE A 432 -3.70 19.81 -5.24
N GLN A 433 -4.68 19.38 -6.03
CA GLN A 433 -5.70 20.25 -6.60
C GLN A 433 -7.00 20.05 -5.84
N VAL A 434 -7.51 21.12 -5.24
CA VAL A 434 -8.66 21.04 -4.33
C VAL A 434 -9.78 21.91 -4.85
N VAL A 435 -10.96 21.31 -4.97
CA VAL A 435 -12.17 21.95 -5.49
C VAL A 435 -13.33 21.70 -4.52
N PRO A 436 -14.24 22.68 -4.36
CA PRO A 436 -15.36 22.53 -3.45
C PRO A 436 -16.30 21.41 -3.89
N PHE A 437 -17.07 20.85 -2.97
CA PHE A 437 -18.15 19.95 -3.31
C PHE A 437 -19.26 20.70 -4.08
N PRO A 438 -19.81 20.10 -5.15
CA PRO A 438 -20.83 20.75 -5.98
C PRO A 438 -22.14 20.89 -5.23
N ASP A 439 -22.92 21.91 -5.61
CA ASP A 439 -24.28 22.12 -5.09
C ASP A 439 -24.32 22.35 -3.57
N ARG A 440 -23.32 23.10 -3.09
CA ARG A 440 -23.08 23.46 -1.69
C ARG A 440 -22.84 24.96 -1.54
N THR A 441 -23.25 25.57 -0.43
CA THR A 441 -23.13 27.03 -0.22
C THR A 441 -22.12 27.39 0.87
N VAL A 442 -21.90 26.51 1.85
CA VAL A 442 -21.06 26.76 3.03
C VAL A 442 -19.57 26.45 2.86
N GLY A 443 -19.22 25.82 1.75
CA GLY A 443 -17.86 25.35 1.47
C GLY A 443 -17.47 24.14 2.34
N ASP A 444 -16.17 23.87 2.40
CA ASP A 444 -15.60 22.64 2.97
C ASP A 444 -14.48 22.95 3.94
N SER A 445 -14.04 21.96 4.70
CA SER A 445 -12.86 22.07 5.57
C SER A 445 -11.81 21.05 5.19
N LEU A 446 -10.57 21.51 5.04
CA LEU A 446 -9.41 20.66 4.76
C LEU A 446 -8.65 20.38 6.05
N ARG A 447 -8.11 19.17 6.15
CA ARG A 447 -7.16 18.76 7.18
C ARG A 447 -5.92 18.18 6.49
N ILE A 448 -4.77 18.74 6.79
CA ILE A 448 -3.49 18.39 6.16
C ILE A 448 -2.61 17.75 7.23
N VAL A 449 -2.31 16.46 7.10
CA VAL A 449 -1.54 15.69 8.08
C VAL A 449 -0.14 15.42 7.53
N ALA A 450 0.91 15.81 8.28
CA ALA A 450 2.29 15.64 7.84
C ALA A 450 2.88 14.27 8.23
N SER A 451 3.58 13.62 7.30
CA SER A 451 4.30 12.36 7.59
C SER A 451 5.59 12.59 8.39
N THR A 452 6.24 13.73 8.17
CA THR A 452 7.52 14.11 8.79
C THR A 452 7.47 15.49 9.44
N SER A 453 8.37 15.73 10.39
CA SER A 453 8.48 17.03 11.05
C SER A 453 9.10 18.10 10.15
N ASN A 454 8.85 19.38 10.49
CA ASN A 454 9.30 20.56 9.74
C ASN A 454 8.68 20.65 8.33
N THR A 455 7.43 20.22 8.18
CA THR A 455 6.70 20.24 6.91
C THR A 455 5.97 21.56 6.74
N GLY A 456 6.41 22.39 5.79
CA GLY A 456 5.71 23.61 5.42
C GLY A 456 4.51 23.30 4.53
N VAL A 457 3.34 23.85 4.87
CA VAL A 457 2.10 23.73 4.08
C VAL A 457 1.76 25.07 3.46
N PHE A 458 1.42 25.07 2.17
CA PHE A 458 1.16 26.26 1.38
C PHE A 458 -0.16 26.12 0.62
N VAL A 459 -0.98 27.17 0.64
CA VAL A 459 -2.21 27.27 -0.16
C VAL A 459 -2.06 28.44 -1.12
N ASN A 460 -2.20 28.18 -2.42
CA ASN A 460 -1.96 29.16 -3.48
C ASN A 460 -0.60 29.87 -3.35
N GLY A 461 0.44 29.12 -2.95
CA GLY A 461 1.80 29.62 -2.73
C GLY A 461 2.03 30.36 -1.41
N ALA A 462 0.98 30.67 -0.65
CA ALA A 462 1.10 31.29 0.67
C ALA A 462 1.23 30.23 1.76
N ARG A 463 2.28 30.32 2.58
CA ARG A 463 2.50 29.39 3.69
C ARG A 463 1.45 29.60 4.78
N ILE A 464 0.74 28.54 5.15
CA ILE A 464 -0.28 28.58 6.21
C ILE A 464 0.24 28.00 7.53
N ASP A 465 1.15 27.02 7.49
CA ASP A 465 1.65 26.37 8.72
C ASP A 465 3.01 25.65 8.54
N THR A 466 3.66 25.32 9.66
CA THR A 466 4.74 24.31 9.78
C THR A 466 4.27 23.18 10.67
N LEU A 467 4.30 21.95 10.18
CA LEU A 467 3.81 20.78 10.92
C LEU A 467 4.97 19.87 11.37
N GLY A 468 4.85 19.37 12.59
CA GLY A 468 5.52 18.17 13.09
C GLY A 468 4.95 16.89 12.47
N ALA A 469 5.65 15.76 12.59
CA ALA A 469 5.14 14.47 12.15
C ALA A 469 3.87 14.09 12.92
N GLY A 470 2.79 13.78 12.19
CA GLY A 470 1.46 13.51 12.74
C GLY A 470 0.68 14.75 13.20
N GLU A 471 1.28 15.95 13.14
CA GLU A 471 0.53 17.18 13.34
C GLU A 471 -0.27 17.53 12.09
N PHE A 472 -1.29 18.37 12.28
CA PHE A 472 -2.14 18.79 11.18
C PHE A 472 -2.45 20.28 11.19
N ALA A 473 -2.68 20.82 10.00
CA ALA A 473 -3.28 22.14 9.79
C ALA A 473 -4.72 21.99 9.28
N SER A 474 -5.57 22.96 9.62
CA SER A 474 -6.92 23.08 9.06
C SER A 474 -7.01 24.28 8.11
N TYR A 475 -7.78 24.14 7.03
CA TYR A 475 -8.03 25.22 6.09
C TYR A 475 -9.49 25.23 5.64
N SER A 476 -10.18 26.37 5.76
CA SER A 476 -11.56 26.50 5.27
C SER A 476 -11.56 26.82 3.78
N LEU A 477 -12.15 25.94 2.98
CA LEU A 477 -12.35 26.11 1.55
C LEU A 477 -13.70 26.80 1.28
N SER A 478 -13.72 27.79 0.40
CA SER A 478 -14.96 28.45 -0.02
C SER A 478 -15.71 27.61 -1.06
N SER A 479 -17.04 27.61 -1.02
CA SER A 479 -17.93 26.95 -2.00
C SER A 479 -17.76 27.45 -3.44
N SER A 480 -17.12 28.60 -3.65
CA SER A 480 -16.95 29.22 -4.98
C SER A 480 -15.50 29.29 -5.46
N SER A 481 -14.54 28.73 -4.70
CA SER A 481 -13.11 28.88 -4.99
C SER A 481 -12.39 27.55 -4.91
N SER A 482 -11.59 27.25 -5.92
CA SER A 482 -10.62 26.16 -5.92
C SER A 482 -9.25 26.65 -5.43
N VAL A 483 -8.44 25.73 -4.90
CA VAL A 483 -7.09 26.04 -4.41
C VAL A 483 -6.08 24.99 -4.86
N THR A 484 -4.84 25.42 -5.02
CA THR A 484 -3.69 24.50 -5.14
C THR A 484 -2.99 24.44 -3.79
N LEU A 485 -2.85 23.24 -3.26
CA LEU A 485 -2.14 22.99 -2.01
C LEU A 485 -0.80 22.34 -2.33
N THR A 486 0.26 22.85 -1.70
CA THR A 486 1.60 22.27 -1.80
C THR A 486 2.23 22.10 -0.42
N ALA A 487 3.13 21.14 -0.28
CA ALA A 487 3.87 20.89 0.95
C ALA A 487 5.35 20.67 0.67
N SER A 488 6.22 21.02 1.63
CA SER A 488 7.67 20.82 1.49
C SER A 488 8.13 19.37 1.71
N ASN A 489 7.28 18.55 2.33
CA ASN A 489 7.45 17.11 2.51
C ASN A 489 6.08 16.45 2.34
N PRO A 490 6.01 15.12 2.14
CA PRO A 490 4.75 14.41 1.93
C PRO A 490 3.70 14.64 3.02
N VAL A 491 2.46 14.88 2.60
CA VAL A 491 1.28 15.06 3.46
C VAL A 491 0.10 14.24 2.93
N MET A 492 -0.83 13.89 3.82
CA MET A 492 -2.17 13.45 3.42
C MET A 492 -3.13 14.62 3.57
N VAL A 493 -3.98 14.84 2.57
CA VAL A 493 -4.99 15.90 2.58
C VAL A 493 -6.37 15.27 2.60
N VAL A 494 -7.17 15.62 3.60
CA VAL A 494 -8.55 15.19 3.76
C VAL A 494 -9.47 16.40 3.61
N GLN A 495 -10.51 16.28 2.79
CA GLN A 495 -11.59 17.25 2.67
C GLN A 495 -12.83 16.73 3.39
N PHE A 496 -13.42 17.59 4.20
CA PHE A 496 -14.64 17.35 4.92
C PHE A 496 -15.76 18.21 4.35
N VAL A 497 -16.86 17.57 3.96
CA VAL A 497 -18.12 18.28 3.67
C VAL A 497 -18.69 18.78 4.97
N LYS A 498 -19.00 20.07 5.06
CA LYS A 498 -19.55 20.66 6.29
C LYS A 498 -20.99 20.20 6.53
N SER A 499 -21.45 20.28 7.77
CA SER A 499 -22.89 20.11 8.06
C SER A 499 -23.72 21.16 7.31
N GLN A 500 -24.96 20.82 7.00
CA GLN A 500 -25.95 21.75 6.46
C GLN A 500 -26.09 22.97 7.37
N ASP A 501 -26.22 24.16 6.78
CA ASP A 501 -26.65 25.34 7.53
C ASP A 501 -28.15 25.19 7.84
N GLY A 502 -28.50 25.06 9.13
CA GLY A 502 -29.89 24.91 9.56
C GLY A 502 -30.79 26.12 9.27
N ARG A 503 -30.22 27.22 8.76
CA ARG A 503 -30.96 28.40 8.28
C ARG A 503 -31.33 28.30 6.81
N ASP A 504 -30.67 27.43 6.05
CA ASP A 504 -30.88 27.23 4.63
C ASP A 504 -31.27 25.75 4.37
N ASN A 505 -32.57 25.53 4.16
CA ASN A 505 -33.10 24.20 3.88
C ASN A 505 -32.94 23.78 2.41
N THR A 506 -32.29 24.59 1.57
CA THR A 506 -32.09 24.28 0.15
C THR A 506 -30.90 23.32 -0.08
N GLU A 507 -29.95 23.27 0.85
CA GLU A 507 -28.75 22.43 0.79
C GLU A 507 -28.92 21.13 1.60
N LYS A 508 -29.63 20.15 1.03
CA LYS A 508 -29.73 18.81 1.63
C LYS A 508 -28.42 18.04 1.45
N ALA A 509 -27.55 18.05 2.46
CA ALA A 509 -26.48 17.06 2.61
C ALA A 509 -25.92 17.03 4.03
N ASP A 510 -25.58 15.82 4.46
CA ASP A 510 -24.91 15.55 5.72
C ASP A 510 -23.38 15.64 5.54
N PRO A 511 -22.59 15.72 6.62
CA PRO A 511 -21.14 15.65 6.52
C PRO A 511 -20.66 14.37 5.82
N SER A 512 -19.50 14.45 5.15
CA SER A 512 -18.76 13.29 4.62
C SER A 512 -17.27 13.60 4.62
N MET A 513 -16.45 12.54 4.58
CA MET A 513 -14.99 12.63 4.62
C MET A 513 -14.40 12.06 3.34
N PHE A 514 -13.38 12.72 2.80
CA PHE A 514 -12.78 12.34 1.53
C PHE A 514 -11.26 12.56 1.54
N ILE A 515 -10.47 11.55 1.15
CA ILE A 515 -9.01 11.72 0.95
C ILE A 515 -8.76 12.26 -0.45
N ILE A 516 -8.08 13.40 -0.55
CA ILE A 516 -7.68 14.02 -1.81
C ILE A 516 -6.37 13.36 -2.28
N PRO A 517 -6.34 12.70 -3.46
CA PRO A 517 -5.10 12.19 -4.03
C PRO A 517 -4.14 13.33 -4.40
N SER A 518 -2.83 13.08 -4.28
CA SER A 518 -1.85 13.99 -4.88
C SER A 518 -1.90 13.88 -6.39
N VAL A 519 -1.35 14.86 -7.10
CA VAL A 519 -1.24 14.83 -8.57
C VAL A 519 -0.48 13.58 -9.07
N ASP A 520 0.45 13.07 -8.26
CA ASP A 520 1.24 11.87 -8.56
C ASP A 520 0.39 10.58 -8.46
N ASN A 521 -0.71 10.63 -7.71
CA ASN A 521 -1.63 9.52 -7.47
C ASN A 521 -2.84 9.49 -8.44
N TYR A 522 -2.79 10.27 -9.54
CA TYR A 522 -3.87 10.32 -10.52
C TYR A 522 -3.89 9.04 -11.38
N VAL A 523 -5.09 8.60 -11.77
CA VAL A 523 -5.30 7.35 -12.51
C VAL A 523 -5.65 7.60 -13.98
N THR A 524 -5.44 6.60 -14.83
CA THR A 524 -5.84 6.66 -16.25
C THR A 524 -7.24 6.10 -16.51
N SER A 525 -7.76 5.34 -15.56
CA SER A 525 -9.03 4.60 -15.62
C SER A 525 -9.65 4.52 -14.22
N ALA A 526 -10.98 4.56 -14.15
CA ALA A 526 -11.71 4.31 -12.92
C ALA A 526 -13.06 3.65 -13.22
N THR A 527 -13.40 2.60 -12.48
CA THR A 527 -14.71 1.93 -12.55
C THR A 527 -15.35 1.96 -11.17
N PHE A 528 -16.52 2.59 -11.06
CA PHE A 528 -17.22 2.77 -9.79
C PHE A 528 -18.72 2.49 -9.93
N ALA A 529 -19.39 2.28 -8.80
CA ALA A 529 -20.84 2.29 -8.70
C ALA A 529 -21.34 3.42 -7.81
N THR A 530 -22.60 3.75 -7.99
CA THR A 530 -23.37 4.61 -7.11
C THR A 530 -24.05 3.76 -6.02
N PRO A 531 -23.84 4.07 -4.72
CA PRO A 531 -24.59 3.49 -3.60
C PRO A 531 -26.10 3.69 -3.76
N VAL A 532 -26.90 2.79 -3.20
CA VAL A 532 -28.37 2.88 -3.20
C VAL A 532 -28.85 3.71 -2.00
N TYR A 533 -29.67 4.73 -2.20
CA TYR A 533 -30.19 5.52 -1.08
C TYR A 533 -31.05 4.69 -0.13
N THR A 534 -30.95 4.94 1.19
CA THR A 534 -31.70 4.17 2.21
C THR A 534 -33.19 4.52 2.26
N GLY A 535 -33.64 5.51 1.48
CA GLY A 535 -35.02 6.00 1.42
C GLY A 535 -35.36 7.08 2.45
N GLY A 536 -34.36 7.61 3.17
CA GLY A 536 -34.42 8.70 4.15
C GLY A 536 -35.82 9.07 4.67
N ARG A 537 -36.30 10.28 4.35
CA ARG A 537 -37.67 10.73 4.68
C ARG A 537 -38.67 10.38 3.57
N ASP A 538 -38.24 10.46 2.33
CA ASP A 538 -39.04 10.11 1.15
C ASP A 538 -38.47 8.83 0.52
N PRO A 539 -39.19 7.69 0.61
CA PRO A 539 -38.71 6.41 0.09
C PRO A 539 -38.63 6.37 -1.45
N ASP A 540 -39.21 7.35 -2.13
CA ASP A 540 -39.15 7.48 -3.60
C ASP A 540 -38.03 8.43 -4.07
N GLU A 541 -37.31 9.09 -3.15
CA GLU A 541 -36.10 9.89 -3.46
C GLU A 541 -34.89 8.95 -3.68
N ASP A 542 -33.86 9.41 -4.39
CA ASP A 542 -32.60 8.70 -4.59
C ASP A 542 -31.44 9.72 -4.56
N TYR A 543 -30.19 9.26 -4.45
CA TYR A 543 -29.04 10.16 -4.45
C TYR A 543 -28.93 10.92 -5.77
N LEU A 544 -28.65 12.22 -5.66
CA LEU A 544 -28.09 12.98 -6.75
C LEU A 544 -26.57 12.79 -6.73
N ASN A 545 -26.05 12.01 -7.69
CA ASN A 545 -24.65 11.63 -7.76
C ASN A 545 -23.88 12.56 -8.70
N PHE A 546 -22.82 13.16 -8.19
CA PHE A 546 -21.90 14.03 -8.91
C PHE A 546 -20.55 13.34 -9.06
N VAL A 547 -20.01 13.41 -10.27
CA VAL A 547 -18.62 13.07 -10.57
C VAL A 547 -17.87 14.35 -10.82
N THR A 548 -16.86 14.63 -10.01
CA THR A 548 -15.90 15.71 -10.23
C THR A 548 -14.60 15.12 -10.79
N LEU A 549 -14.13 15.64 -11.93
CA LEU A 549 -12.86 15.25 -12.53
C LEU A 549 -11.88 16.41 -12.51
N ILE A 550 -10.62 16.14 -12.19
CA ILE A 550 -9.50 17.06 -12.35
C ILE A 550 -8.47 16.42 -13.29
N ILE A 551 -8.06 17.16 -14.31
CA ILE A 551 -7.13 16.69 -15.33
C ILE A 551 -6.22 17.83 -15.81
N GLN A 552 -5.04 17.51 -16.32
CA GLN A 552 -4.15 18.52 -16.88
C GLN A 552 -4.80 19.24 -18.08
N ASN A 553 -4.60 20.55 -18.15
CA ASN A 553 -5.04 21.38 -19.25
C ASN A 553 -4.45 20.90 -20.58
N GLY A 554 -5.30 20.78 -21.60
CA GLY A 554 -4.97 20.19 -22.90
C GLY A 554 -5.39 18.72 -23.03
N GLN A 555 -5.63 18.01 -21.92
CA GLN A 555 -6.01 16.59 -21.93
C GLN A 555 -7.53 16.36 -21.83
N GLN A 556 -8.31 17.39 -21.53
CA GLN A 556 -9.75 17.27 -21.27
C GLN A 556 -10.57 16.65 -22.42
N GLY A 557 -10.10 16.79 -23.67
CA GLY A 557 -10.75 16.19 -24.84
C GLY A 557 -10.62 14.66 -24.91
N ASN A 558 -9.72 14.07 -24.11
CA ASN A 558 -9.43 12.63 -24.09
C ASN A 558 -10.29 11.87 -23.08
N VAL A 559 -11.00 12.58 -22.19
CA VAL A 559 -11.88 11.95 -21.19
C VAL A 559 -13.07 11.26 -21.86
N ARG A 560 -13.35 10.04 -21.43
CA ARG A 560 -14.53 9.27 -21.80
C ARG A 560 -15.27 8.82 -20.55
N VAL A 561 -16.58 8.96 -20.55
CA VAL A 561 -17.48 8.42 -19.52
C VAL A 561 -18.35 7.37 -20.18
N ASN A 562 -18.28 6.13 -19.72
CA ASN A 562 -18.97 4.98 -20.33
C ASN A 562 -18.66 4.88 -21.84
N GLY A 563 -17.40 5.10 -22.22
CA GLY A 563 -16.93 5.12 -23.61
C GLY A 563 -17.32 6.34 -24.44
N ASN A 564 -18.13 7.25 -23.91
CA ASN A 564 -18.61 8.43 -24.64
C ASN A 564 -17.88 9.71 -24.20
N SER A 565 -17.72 10.67 -25.12
CA SER A 565 -17.25 12.01 -24.75
C SER A 565 -18.28 12.72 -23.86
N LEU A 566 -17.79 13.54 -22.93
CA LEU A 566 -18.64 14.43 -22.14
C LEU A 566 -19.42 15.39 -23.05
N VAL A 567 -20.72 15.57 -22.77
CA VAL A 567 -21.60 16.46 -23.53
C VAL A 567 -21.59 17.85 -22.88
N ASN A 568 -21.06 18.85 -23.59
CA ASN A 568 -20.97 20.24 -23.14
C ASN A 568 -20.38 20.44 -21.71
N PRO A 569 -19.22 19.85 -21.38
CA PRO A 569 -18.63 19.99 -20.05
C PRO A 569 -18.22 21.44 -19.76
N ASP A 570 -18.52 21.93 -18.56
CA ASP A 570 -18.01 23.20 -18.05
C ASP A 570 -16.64 22.96 -17.38
N TRP A 571 -15.57 23.20 -18.14
CA TRP A 571 -14.21 23.08 -17.64
C TRP A 571 -13.72 24.40 -17.06
N GLN A 572 -13.36 24.37 -15.78
CA GLN A 572 -12.87 25.53 -15.05
C GLN A 572 -11.43 25.29 -14.60
N ARG A 573 -10.58 26.32 -14.63
CA ARG A 573 -9.21 26.18 -14.12
C ARG A 573 -9.21 26.06 -12.60
N VAL A 574 -8.40 25.15 -12.06
CA VAL A 574 -8.20 25.01 -10.61
C VAL A 574 -7.20 26.08 -10.17
N SER A 575 -7.68 27.12 -9.49
CA SER A 575 -6.87 28.26 -9.05
C SER A 575 -6.00 28.81 -10.19
N SER A 576 -4.70 28.97 -9.95
CA SER A 576 -3.69 29.38 -10.94
C SER A 576 -2.90 28.21 -11.54
N SER A 577 -3.30 26.96 -11.28
CA SER A 577 -2.60 25.77 -11.75
C SER A 577 -2.83 25.48 -13.24
N ASP A 578 -2.10 24.50 -13.77
CA ASP A 578 -2.32 23.96 -15.11
C ASP A 578 -3.36 22.83 -15.15
N TYR A 579 -4.18 22.69 -14.10
CA TYR A 579 -5.24 21.70 -14.04
C TYR A 579 -6.62 22.33 -14.29
N LEU A 580 -7.48 21.57 -14.96
CA LEU A 580 -8.88 21.88 -15.17
C LEU A 580 -9.74 20.94 -14.35
N THR A 581 -10.88 21.44 -13.87
CA THR A 581 -11.92 20.67 -13.20
C THR A 581 -13.23 20.75 -13.97
N THR A 582 -14.01 19.68 -13.94
CA THR A 582 -15.42 19.71 -14.36
C THR A 582 -16.24 18.81 -13.43
N THR A 583 -17.53 19.10 -13.31
CA THR A 583 -18.46 18.27 -12.54
C THR A 583 -19.71 18.00 -13.38
N PHE A 584 -20.18 16.76 -13.35
CA PHE A 584 -21.39 16.32 -14.03
C PHE A 584 -22.12 15.28 -13.17
N THR A 585 -23.38 14.99 -13.49
CA THR A 585 -24.17 14.00 -12.77
C THR A 585 -24.15 12.65 -13.47
N VAL A 586 -24.32 11.57 -12.70
CA VAL A 586 -24.44 10.20 -13.20
C VAL A 586 -25.70 9.53 -12.64
N GLU A 587 -26.20 8.52 -13.35
CA GLU A 587 -27.40 7.77 -12.94
C GLU A 587 -27.11 6.88 -11.72
N SER A 588 -28.09 6.77 -10.82
CA SER A 588 -28.01 5.85 -9.68
C SER A 588 -28.17 4.38 -10.10
N GLY A 589 -27.64 3.46 -9.30
CA GLY A 589 -27.87 2.02 -9.42
C GLY A 589 -27.19 1.36 -10.63
N ARG A 590 -26.16 2.00 -11.21
CA ARG A 590 -25.39 1.46 -12.33
C ARG A 590 -23.89 1.61 -12.10
N SER A 591 -23.12 0.81 -12.84
CA SER A 591 -21.69 0.98 -12.98
C SER A 591 -21.38 2.13 -13.94
N HIS A 592 -20.32 2.85 -13.63
CA HIS A 592 -19.78 3.92 -14.45
C HIS A 592 -18.29 3.73 -14.62
N THR A 593 -17.79 4.07 -15.81
CA THR A 593 -16.37 4.06 -16.15
C THR A 593 -15.94 5.44 -16.59
N VAL A 594 -14.78 5.89 -16.11
CA VAL A 594 -14.08 7.08 -16.61
C VAL A 594 -12.71 6.63 -17.10
N THR A 595 -12.36 6.97 -18.33
CA THR A 595 -11.08 6.61 -18.95
C THR A 595 -10.53 7.78 -19.75
N THR A 596 -9.23 7.76 -20.03
CA THR A 596 -8.62 8.69 -21.00
C THR A 596 -8.04 7.95 -22.19
N THR A 597 -8.30 8.44 -23.40
CA THR A 597 -7.82 7.78 -24.64
C THR A 597 -6.34 8.04 -24.94
N SER A 598 -5.67 8.89 -24.17
CA SER A 598 -4.29 9.33 -24.38
C SER A 598 -3.31 8.83 -23.33
N GLY A 599 -3.77 8.04 -22.35
CA GLY A 599 -3.00 7.75 -21.13
C GLY A 599 -2.88 8.95 -20.19
N ALA A 600 -3.65 10.02 -20.40
CA ALA A 600 -3.63 11.17 -19.50
C ALA A 600 -4.21 10.78 -18.14
N ARG A 601 -3.51 11.15 -17.06
CA ARG A 601 -3.96 10.87 -15.71
C ARG A 601 -4.94 11.93 -15.21
N PHE A 602 -5.96 11.48 -14.49
CA PHE A 602 -6.96 12.32 -13.85
C PHE A 602 -7.20 11.86 -12.41
N TYR A 603 -7.69 12.78 -11.60
CA TYR A 603 -8.33 12.46 -10.34
C TYR A 603 -9.84 12.56 -10.53
N GLY A 604 -10.58 11.59 -9.99
CA GLY A 604 -12.02 11.62 -9.92
C GLY A 604 -12.55 11.41 -8.50
N ARG A 605 -13.65 12.09 -8.19
CA ARG A 605 -14.43 11.90 -6.96
C ARG A 605 -15.89 11.66 -7.28
N LEU A 606 -16.48 10.68 -6.62
CA LEU A 606 -17.92 10.51 -6.57
C LEU A 606 -18.43 11.14 -5.28
N TYR A 607 -19.47 11.95 -5.41
CA TYR A 607 -20.19 12.55 -4.29
C TYR A 607 -21.69 12.38 -4.51
N GLY A 608 -22.37 11.72 -3.60
CA GLY A 608 -23.83 11.63 -3.61
C GLY A 608 -24.43 12.41 -2.47
N ARG A 609 -25.56 13.08 -2.73
CA ARG A 609 -26.36 13.72 -1.69
C ARG A 609 -27.84 13.39 -1.84
N ALA A 610 -28.50 13.23 -0.71
CA ALA A 610 -29.95 13.05 -0.58
C ALA A 610 -30.43 13.72 0.73
N ASP A 611 -31.71 13.61 1.05
CA ASP A 611 -32.23 14.10 2.33
C ASP A 611 -31.59 13.35 3.50
N ARG A 612 -30.75 14.07 4.27
CA ARG A 612 -30.08 13.58 5.50
C ARG A 612 -29.06 12.48 5.31
N GLU A 613 -28.53 12.34 4.10
CA GLU A 613 -27.47 11.39 3.77
C GLU A 613 -26.56 11.97 2.70
N SER A 614 -25.25 11.80 2.88
CA SER A 614 -24.28 12.02 1.82
C SER A 614 -23.22 10.93 1.84
N TYR A 615 -22.42 10.83 0.79
CA TYR A 615 -21.21 10.02 0.78
C TYR A 615 -20.18 10.63 -0.17
N ALA A 616 -18.90 10.40 0.07
CA ALA A 616 -17.84 10.81 -0.86
C ALA A 616 -16.66 9.85 -0.85
N PHE A 617 -16.14 9.49 -2.02
CA PHE A 617 -14.90 8.69 -2.12
C PHE A 617 -14.18 8.93 -3.46
N PRO A 618 -12.86 8.66 -3.52
CA PRO A 618 -12.12 8.72 -4.78
C PRO A 618 -12.55 7.55 -5.67
N ILE A 619 -12.84 7.82 -6.95
CA ILE A 619 -13.24 6.74 -7.87
C ILE A 619 -12.07 5.88 -8.33
N GLY A 620 -10.84 6.36 -8.13
CA GLY A 620 -9.60 5.64 -8.34
C GLY A 620 -8.47 6.34 -7.58
N PHE A 621 -7.41 5.60 -7.28
CA PHE A 621 -6.25 6.09 -6.53
C PHE A 621 -5.03 5.30 -6.97
N ARG A 622 -3.93 5.97 -7.36
CA ARG A 622 -2.64 5.34 -7.65
C ARG A 622 -1.70 5.43 -6.44
N PHE A 623 -0.95 4.39 -6.12
CA PHE A 623 -0.10 4.32 -4.93
C PHE A 623 1.33 4.76 -5.18
#